data_AF-A0A1B8BA15-F1
#
_entry.id   AF-A0A1B8BA15-F1
#
_cell.length_a   1.000
_cell.length_b   1.000
_cell.length_c   1.000
_cell.angle_alpha   90.00
_cell.angle_beta   90.00
_cell.angle_gamma   90.00
#
_symmetry.space_group_name_H-M   'P 1'
#
loop_
_entity.id
_entity.type
_entity.pdbx_description
1 polymer ?
#
loop_
_entity_poly.entity_id
_entity_poly.type
_entity_poly.pdbx_seq_one_letter_code
_entity_poly.pdbx_strand_id
1 'polypeptide(L)'
;MRFQSFSLAAALFSQVIAVPCSDIGWATGRDGDGHVGRDPFEPNGDWDVVDARQCWVRFQTHKIGQNPIDSRITKTKFEATSSQVRHTINNYFGSTGNIMLWLPMRTKSLQYANILSENLGEDFEPVAGQSSIVKSRAIVSIILPSGGEKLEEVRASPPEQEESNENVVNTERTGIVGLRGEIATEDWAYTTATELQMVIFGVIYEQQKAYVQRRAANMRGFGWLTAEKANGDCVVLDFRRFDDYVLRTRPAADIPTNVNAPPSFLTLPGEIRNAIYEILLVQSEPIDLWHGFDSGIPTGLFRVNKQVHSEATMLFYSTNHFVITGSRAREVAAFFFQKIGARNASLIRHIVIDFPELKCPWGFYADVTIDNNSIGILESILNNCTGLRTLRTSLYSTDSMEMKLSGLHYETLLGDPQEDIEDALDLVDTHFRAFPSQPEIILDVYEEGPDDDLREDLESYGWVLRKHPLPDEEEDTRFSDIRDEIRRSLYAHYLDFSS
;
A
#
# COMPACT_ATOMS: atom_id res chain seq x y z
N MET A 1 32.76 22.46 14.63
CA MET A 1 32.86 21.95 16.02
C MET A 1 31.49 21.56 16.53
N ARG A 2 31.21 20.25 16.61
CA ARG A 2 30.25 19.55 17.51
C ARG A 2 29.92 18.17 16.89
N PHE A 3 30.89 17.27 16.98
CA PHE A 3 30.73 15.82 16.77
C PHE A 3 31.59 15.04 17.79
N GLN A 4 31.78 15.62 18.98
CA GLN A 4 32.61 15.03 20.05
C GLN A 4 31.79 14.56 21.27
N SER A 5 30.47 14.76 21.30
CA SER A 5 29.65 14.41 22.47
C SER A 5 28.97 13.04 22.42
N PHE A 6 28.94 12.34 21.27
CA PHE A 6 28.40 10.97 21.18
C PHE A 6 29.46 9.87 21.29
N SER A 7 30.73 10.17 20.99
CA SER A 7 31.82 9.17 21.09
C SER A 7 32.30 8.91 22.52
N LEU A 8 31.95 9.77 23.49
CA LEU A 8 32.42 9.62 24.88
C LEU A 8 31.57 8.67 25.73
N ALA A 9 30.32 8.38 25.35
CA ALA A 9 29.46 7.45 26.07
C ALA A 9 29.66 5.97 25.65
N ALA A 10 30.04 5.73 24.38
CA ALA A 10 30.36 4.39 23.87
C ALA A 10 31.73 3.86 24.35
N ALA A 11 32.63 4.74 24.79
CA ALA A 11 33.93 4.35 25.32
C ALA A 11 33.87 3.79 26.76
N LEU A 12 32.73 3.88 27.45
CA LEU A 12 32.54 3.39 28.82
C LEU A 12 31.75 2.07 28.91
N PHE A 13 31.16 1.62 27.80
CA PHE A 13 30.56 0.29 27.67
C PHE A 13 31.11 -0.36 26.40
N SER A 14 32.09 -1.25 26.55
CA SER A 14 32.80 -1.94 25.47
C SER A 14 31.94 -2.96 24.70
N GLN A 15 30.76 -2.55 24.25
CA GLN A 15 29.98 -3.23 23.23
C GLN A 15 29.37 -2.15 22.33
N VAL A 16 30.14 -1.73 21.33
CA VAL A 16 29.53 -1.14 20.13
C VAL A 16 28.82 -2.29 19.44
N ILE A 17 27.53 -2.46 19.74
CA ILE A 17 26.69 -3.39 18.98
C ILE A 17 26.61 -2.77 17.58
N ALA A 18 27.24 -3.41 16.60
CA ALA A 18 27.08 -3.03 15.21
C ALA A 18 25.58 -3.07 14.90
N VAL A 19 25.03 -1.95 14.46
CA VAL A 19 23.61 -1.87 14.08
C VAL A 19 23.42 -2.80 12.88
N PRO A 20 22.56 -3.83 12.95
CA PRO A 20 22.25 -4.69 11.83
C PRO A 20 21.85 -3.85 10.60
N CYS A 21 22.26 -4.25 9.40
CA CYS A 21 21.92 -3.50 8.20
C CYS A 21 20.40 -3.40 7.98
N SER A 22 19.62 -4.36 8.49
CA SER A 22 18.15 -4.31 8.53
C SER A 22 17.61 -3.12 9.33
N ASP A 23 18.31 -2.72 10.40
CA ASP A 23 17.87 -1.67 11.33
C ASP A 23 18.22 -0.26 10.81
N ILE A 24 19.15 -0.18 9.84
CA ILE A 24 19.38 1.04 9.05
C ILE A 24 18.15 1.36 8.20
N GLY A 25 17.42 0.33 7.80
CA GLY A 25 16.11 0.40 7.16
C GLY A 25 16.13 0.23 5.64
N TRP A 26 14.93 0.17 5.09
CA TRP A 26 14.61 0.18 3.68
C TRP A 26 13.51 1.20 3.45
N ALA A 27 13.40 1.72 2.24
CA ALA A 27 12.42 2.76 1.95
C ALA A 27 11.33 2.23 1.01
N THR A 28 10.11 2.16 1.55
CA THR A 28 8.89 1.70 0.84
C THR A 28 8.07 2.85 0.26
N GLY A 29 8.41 4.10 0.57
CA GLY A 29 7.67 5.29 0.13
C GLY A 29 6.52 5.70 1.05
N ARG A 30 6.32 5.04 2.21
CA ARG A 30 5.49 5.58 3.29
C ARG A 30 6.26 6.65 4.07
N ASP A 31 5.59 7.78 4.32
CA ASP A 31 6.11 8.85 5.18
C ASP A 31 6.47 8.27 6.56
N GLY A 32 7.77 8.14 6.85
CA GLY A 32 8.30 7.68 8.14
C GLY A 32 9.30 6.52 8.10
N ASP A 33 9.45 5.82 6.97
CA ASP A 33 10.31 4.63 6.88
C ASP A 33 11.74 4.98 6.44
N GLY A 34 12.56 5.27 7.44
CA GLY A 34 14.00 5.46 7.36
C GLY A 34 14.47 6.00 8.71
N HIS A 35 15.18 5.17 9.50
CA HIS A 35 15.50 5.48 10.90
C HIS A 35 16.35 6.75 11.09
N VAL A 36 16.83 7.35 10.00
CA VAL A 36 17.47 8.66 9.94
C VAL A 36 17.11 9.24 8.58
N GLY A 37 16.49 10.42 8.48
CA GLY A 37 16.07 11.02 7.21
C GLY A 37 17.23 11.43 6.27
N ARG A 38 18.07 10.48 5.87
CA ARG A 38 19.12 10.60 4.86
C ARG A 38 18.79 9.64 3.74
N ASP A 39 18.47 10.19 2.58
CA ASP A 39 18.39 9.42 1.34
C ASP A 39 19.83 8.94 1.01
N PRO A 40 20.10 7.62 0.84
CA PRO A 40 21.44 7.11 0.60
C PRO A 40 22.04 7.61 -0.72
N PHE A 41 21.22 8.22 -1.58
CA PHE A 41 21.63 8.83 -2.84
C PHE A 41 21.89 10.34 -2.73
N GLU A 42 21.88 10.91 -1.52
CA GLU A 42 22.33 12.29 -1.31
C GLU A 42 23.82 12.46 -1.67
N PRO A 43 24.25 13.61 -2.22
CA PRO A 43 25.62 13.84 -2.71
C PRO A 43 26.74 13.67 -1.68
N ASN A 44 26.39 13.64 -0.39
CA ASN A 44 27.34 13.49 0.72
C ASN A 44 27.21 12.12 1.42
N GLY A 45 26.54 11.14 0.80
CA GLY A 45 26.36 9.81 1.37
C GLY A 45 27.62 8.95 1.21
N ASP A 46 28.12 8.41 2.33
CA ASP A 46 29.23 7.44 2.36
C ASP A 46 28.75 5.99 2.10
N TRP A 47 27.66 5.81 1.34
CA TRP A 47 27.07 4.49 1.09
C TRP A 47 27.72 3.79 -0.09
N ASP A 48 28.00 2.50 0.04
CA ASP A 48 28.28 1.62 -1.09
C ASP A 48 26.94 1.29 -1.78
N VAL A 49 26.71 1.86 -2.96
CA VAL A 49 25.44 1.77 -3.69
C VAL A 49 25.66 0.97 -4.96
N VAL A 50 24.87 -0.09 -5.14
CA VAL A 50 24.91 -0.93 -6.34
C VAL A 50 23.56 -0.97 -7.05
N ASP A 51 23.60 -1.01 -8.37
CA ASP A 51 22.40 -1.25 -9.18
C ASP A 51 21.97 -2.70 -9.02
N ALA A 52 20.77 -2.93 -8.47
CA ALA A 52 20.27 -4.28 -8.20
C ALA A 52 20.25 -5.15 -9.46
N ARG A 53 20.11 -4.56 -10.66
CA ARG A 53 20.02 -5.30 -11.93
C ARG A 53 21.31 -5.97 -12.36
N GLN A 54 22.42 -5.54 -11.77
CA GLN A 54 23.75 -6.10 -12.00
C GLN A 54 24.08 -7.20 -10.98
N CYS A 55 23.18 -7.50 -10.05
CA CYS A 55 23.36 -8.52 -9.04
C CYS A 55 22.81 -9.88 -9.50
N TRP A 56 23.43 -10.95 -9.01
CA TRP A 56 22.87 -12.31 -9.08
C TRP A 56 22.26 -12.69 -7.74
N VAL A 57 21.12 -13.38 -7.77
CA VAL A 57 20.41 -13.80 -6.56
C VAL A 57 20.14 -15.29 -6.55
N ARG A 58 20.08 -15.80 -5.33
CA ARG A 58 19.57 -17.12 -5.03
C ARG A 58 18.75 -17.07 -3.74
N PHE A 59 17.66 -17.82 -3.75
CA PHE A 59 16.69 -17.88 -2.67
C PHE A 59 16.82 -19.22 -1.95
N GLN A 60 16.99 -19.19 -0.63
CA GLN A 60 17.12 -20.38 0.22
C GLN A 60 16.09 -20.35 1.33
N THR A 61 15.14 -21.29 1.27
CA THR A 61 14.24 -21.52 2.40
C THR A 61 14.97 -22.30 3.49
N HIS A 62 15.15 -21.68 4.65
CA HIS A 62 15.68 -22.36 5.84
C HIS A 62 14.61 -23.24 6.49
N LYS A 63 15.00 -24.31 7.18
CA LYS A 63 14.05 -25.20 7.87
C LYS A 63 13.44 -24.51 9.10
N ILE A 64 12.25 -24.94 9.52
CA ILE A 64 11.65 -24.46 10.77
C ILE A 64 12.62 -24.77 11.93
N GLY A 65 12.95 -23.75 12.72
CA GLY A 65 13.92 -23.82 13.83
C GLY A 65 15.40 -23.75 13.42
N GLN A 66 15.72 -23.63 12.13
CA GLN A 66 17.07 -23.36 11.66
C GLN A 66 17.36 -21.85 11.74
N ASN A 67 18.54 -21.46 12.20
CA ASN A 67 18.96 -20.06 12.15
C ASN A 67 19.05 -19.62 10.68
N PRO A 68 18.38 -18.51 10.27
CA PRO A 68 18.42 -18.05 8.89
C PRO A 68 19.84 -17.80 8.36
N ILE A 69 20.76 -17.35 9.22
CA ILE A 69 22.18 -17.09 8.86
C ILE A 69 22.85 -18.36 8.31
N ASP A 70 22.50 -19.53 8.82
CA ASP A 70 23.07 -20.82 8.37
C ASP A 70 22.64 -21.19 6.94
N SER A 71 21.64 -20.48 6.38
CA SER A 71 21.19 -20.67 5.00
C SER A 71 21.84 -19.71 4.01
N ARG A 72 22.69 -18.79 4.48
CA ARG A 72 23.51 -17.92 3.62
C ARG A 72 24.49 -18.77 2.81
N ILE A 73 24.64 -18.47 1.53
CA ILE A 73 25.69 -19.09 0.71
C ILE A 73 27.00 -18.35 0.93
N THR A 74 28.03 -19.09 1.36
CA THR A 74 29.39 -18.57 1.57
C THR A 74 30.39 -19.13 0.57
N LYS A 75 29.93 -19.89 -0.43
CA LYS A 75 30.80 -20.55 -1.42
C LYS A 75 31.44 -19.52 -2.35
N THR A 76 32.77 -19.50 -2.41
CA THR A 76 33.53 -18.56 -3.25
C THR A 76 33.90 -19.10 -4.63
N LYS A 77 33.96 -20.43 -4.79
CA LYS A 77 34.36 -21.09 -6.03
C LYS A 77 33.19 -21.75 -6.74
N PHE A 78 33.02 -21.45 -8.03
CA PHE A 78 31.98 -22.02 -8.87
C PHE A 78 32.62 -22.74 -10.07
N GLU A 79 32.15 -23.96 -10.34
CA GLU A 79 32.73 -24.85 -11.35
C GLU A 79 31.62 -25.47 -12.21
N ALA A 80 30.57 -24.72 -12.51
CA ALA A 80 29.44 -25.26 -13.27
C ALA A 80 29.88 -25.74 -14.66
N THR A 81 29.32 -26.87 -15.09
CA THR A 81 29.33 -27.33 -16.47
C THR A 81 27.93 -27.28 -17.06
N SER A 82 27.82 -27.16 -18.38
CA SER A 82 26.52 -27.13 -19.07
C SER A 82 25.68 -28.37 -18.80
N SER A 83 26.32 -29.55 -18.65
CA SER A 83 25.65 -30.80 -18.29
C SER A 83 25.13 -30.80 -16.85
N GLN A 84 25.88 -30.24 -15.89
CA GLN A 84 25.42 -30.10 -14.51
C GLN A 84 24.26 -29.11 -14.38
N VAL A 85 24.29 -28.02 -15.14
CA VAL A 85 23.20 -27.03 -15.20
C VAL A 85 21.93 -27.70 -15.72
N ARG A 86 22.02 -28.40 -16.85
CA ARG A 86 20.91 -29.19 -17.41
C ARG A 86 20.38 -30.24 -16.43
N HIS A 87 21.28 -31.02 -15.84
CA HIS A 87 20.94 -32.04 -14.84
C HIS A 87 20.15 -31.43 -13.68
N THR A 88 20.60 -30.31 -13.15
CA THR A 88 19.94 -29.63 -12.04
C THR A 88 18.56 -29.10 -12.44
N ILE A 89 18.43 -28.54 -13.65
CA ILE A 89 17.16 -28.06 -14.21
C ILE A 89 16.16 -29.21 -14.39
N ASN A 90 16.60 -30.38 -14.82
CA ASN A 90 15.70 -31.51 -14.98
C ASN A 90 15.35 -32.19 -13.64
N ASN A 91 16.10 -31.91 -12.58
CA ASN A 91 15.99 -32.58 -11.28
C ASN A 91 15.84 -31.60 -10.11
N TYR A 92 14.91 -30.63 -10.22
CA TYR A 92 14.69 -29.58 -9.20
C TYR A 92 14.38 -30.09 -7.80
N PHE A 93 13.81 -31.30 -7.66
CA PHE A 93 13.43 -31.88 -6.36
C PHE A 93 14.60 -32.47 -5.54
N GLY A 94 15.84 -32.19 -5.93
CA GLY A 94 17.04 -32.58 -5.18
C GLY A 94 17.55 -33.97 -5.55
N SER A 95 18.31 -34.05 -6.62
CA SER A 95 19.05 -35.26 -7.01
C SER A 95 20.55 -35.13 -6.71
N THR A 96 21.23 -36.27 -6.56
CA THR A 96 22.70 -36.28 -6.48
C THR A 96 23.27 -35.67 -7.75
N GLY A 97 24.22 -34.74 -7.60
CA GLY A 97 24.83 -34.02 -8.73
C GLY A 97 24.20 -32.65 -9.03
N ASN A 98 23.15 -32.25 -8.31
CA ASN A 98 22.61 -30.89 -8.42
C ASN A 98 23.65 -29.85 -7.98
N ILE A 99 23.75 -28.77 -8.76
CA ILE A 99 24.59 -27.60 -8.44
C ILE A 99 23.73 -26.40 -8.03
N MET A 100 24.37 -25.33 -7.56
CA MET A 100 23.68 -24.08 -7.33
C MET A 100 23.46 -23.35 -8.65
N LEU A 101 22.19 -23.06 -8.94
CA LEU A 101 21.76 -22.20 -10.03
C LEU A 101 21.43 -20.80 -9.50
N TRP A 102 21.63 -19.80 -10.34
CA TRP A 102 21.56 -18.38 -10.05
C TRP A 102 20.63 -17.67 -11.00
N LEU A 103 20.02 -16.59 -10.55
CA LEU A 103 19.15 -15.76 -11.38
C LEU A 103 19.66 -14.32 -11.37
N PRO A 104 19.56 -13.59 -12.50
CA PRO A 104 19.75 -12.15 -12.47
C PRO A 104 18.61 -11.53 -11.66
N MET A 105 18.91 -10.56 -10.79
CA MET A 105 17.91 -9.92 -9.93
C MET A 105 16.99 -9.00 -10.74
N ARG A 106 15.88 -9.55 -11.27
CA ARG A 106 14.89 -8.87 -12.15
C ARG A 106 13.46 -9.30 -11.81
N THR A 107 12.45 -8.73 -12.46
CA THR A 107 11.03 -9.16 -12.29
C THR A 107 10.86 -10.68 -12.31
N LYS A 108 11.44 -11.36 -13.31
CA LYS A 108 11.29 -12.81 -13.49
C LYS A 108 11.87 -13.63 -12.33
N SER A 109 12.99 -13.21 -11.75
CA SER A 109 13.54 -13.90 -10.58
C SER A 109 12.67 -13.73 -9.34
N LEU A 110 12.00 -12.59 -9.22
CA LEU A 110 11.07 -12.30 -8.11
C LEU A 110 9.76 -13.07 -8.27
N GLN A 111 9.26 -13.25 -9.50
CA GLN A 111 8.13 -14.16 -9.78
C GLN A 111 8.49 -15.61 -9.49
N TYR A 112 9.66 -16.07 -9.95
CA TYR A 112 10.18 -17.41 -9.65
C TYR A 112 10.28 -17.67 -8.14
N ALA A 113 10.60 -16.66 -7.34
CA ALA A 113 10.71 -16.77 -5.89
C ALA A 113 9.38 -16.61 -5.11
N ASN A 114 8.24 -16.48 -5.80
CA ASN A 114 6.95 -16.14 -5.20
C ASN A 114 6.94 -14.80 -4.43
N ILE A 115 7.87 -13.89 -4.75
CA ILE A 115 7.86 -12.52 -4.22
C ILE A 115 6.85 -11.68 -5.00
N LEU A 116 6.77 -11.91 -6.31
CA LEU A 116 5.78 -11.33 -7.22
C LEU A 116 4.79 -12.40 -7.70
N SER A 117 3.59 -11.95 -8.05
CA SER A 117 2.58 -12.80 -8.70
C SER A 117 3.11 -13.39 -10.01
N GLU A 118 2.73 -14.64 -10.29
CA GLU A 118 2.99 -15.28 -11.58
C GLU A 118 2.41 -14.47 -12.74
N ASN A 119 1.22 -13.87 -12.54
CA ASN A 119 0.57 -13.01 -13.51
C ASN A 119 0.60 -11.54 -13.04
N LEU A 120 1.40 -10.72 -13.72
CA LEU A 120 1.52 -9.28 -13.49
C LEU A 120 0.73 -8.44 -14.53
N GLY A 121 -0.03 -9.09 -15.40
CA GLY A 121 -0.81 -8.47 -16.48
C GLY A 121 -0.38 -8.90 -17.89
N GLU A 122 -1.11 -8.44 -18.90
CA GLU A 122 -0.97 -8.87 -20.31
C GLU A 122 0.41 -8.56 -20.93
N ASP A 123 1.13 -7.58 -20.40
CA ASP A 123 2.45 -7.18 -20.89
C ASP A 123 3.61 -8.03 -20.32
N PHE A 124 3.31 -8.95 -19.40
CA PHE A 124 4.30 -9.78 -18.74
C PHE A 124 4.11 -11.25 -19.10
N GLU A 125 5.21 -11.88 -19.49
CA GLU A 125 5.25 -13.32 -19.64
C GLU A 125 5.14 -13.97 -18.25
N PRO A 126 4.13 -14.85 -18.02
CA PRO A 126 3.98 -15.53 -16.74
C PRO A 126 5.19 -16.39 -16.42
N VAL A 127 5.65 -16.32 -15.18
CA VAL A 127 6.70 -17.21 -14.65
C VAL A 127 6.13 -17.94 -13.46
N ALA A 128 5.94 -19.25 -13.62
CA ALA A 128 5.51 -20.11 -12.53
C ALA A 128 6.51 -20.04 -11.37
N GLY A 129 5.98 -19.78 -10.18
CA GLY A 129 6.77 -19.71 -8.96
C GLY A 129 7.28 -21.08 -8.53
N GLN A 130 8.46 -21.12 -7.91
CA GLN A 130 9.04 -22.34 -7.37
C GLN A 130 8.40 -22.65 -6.02
N SER A 131 7.55 -23.67 -5.97
CA SER A 131 6.76 -24.03 -4.78
C SER A 131 7.60 -24.40 -3.55
N SER A 132 8.86 -24.81 -3.74
CA SER A 132 9.77 -25.09 -2.63
C SER A 132 10.31 -23.82 -1.94
N ILE A 133 10.13 -22.64 -2.55
CA ILE A 133 10.55 -21.36 -1.96
C ILE A 133 9.39 -20.80 -1.12
N VAL A 134 9.58 -20.81 0.20
CA VAL A 134 8.67 -20.18 1.16
C VAL A 134 9.19 -18.80 1.50
N LYS A 135 8.54 -17.75 0.98
CA LYS A 135 8.98 -16.34 1.07
C LYS A 135 9.31 -15.88 2.49
N SER A 136 8.46 -16.19 3.47
CA SER A 136 8.63 -15.79 4.88
C SER A 136 9.84 -16.43 5.56
N ARG A 137 10.41 -17.49 4.97
CA ARG A 137 11.59 -18.21 5.47
C ARG A 137 12.72 -18.24 4.46
N ALA A 138 12.72 -17.35 3.47
CA ALA A 138 13.74 -17.35 2.43
C ALA A 138 14.81 -16.28 2.72
N ILE A 139 16.06 -16.71 2.78
CA ILE A 139 17.23 -15.83 2.68
C ILE A 139 17.55 -15.60 1.21
N VAL A 140 17.88 -14.37 0.87
CA VAL A 140 18.38 -13.98 -0.45
C VAL A 140 19.89 -13.83 -0.35
N SER A 141 20.63 -14.74 -0.97
CA SER A 141 22.08 -14.58 -1.15
C SER A 141 22.33 -13.83 -2.45
N ILE A 142 23.09 -12.75 -2.38
CA ILE A 142 23.32 -11.81 -3.47
C ILE A 142 24.81 -11.79 -3.81
N ILE A 143 25.14 -12.04 -5.08
CA ILE A 143 26.46 -11.75 -5.63
C ILE A 143 26.40 -10.33 -6.19
N LEU A 144 27.21 -9.44 -5.61
CA LEU A 144 27.31 -8.05 -6.00
C LEU A 144 27.99 -7.90 -7.38
N PRO A 145 27.87 -6.73 -8.05
CA PRO A 145 28.46 -6.53 -9.37
C PRO A 145 29.97 -6.82 -9.40
N SER A 146 30.69 -6.48 -8.32
CA SER A 146 32.12 -6.77 -8.17
C SER A 146 32.46 -8.26 -8.24
N GLY A 147 31.55 -9.13 -7.79
CA GLY A 147 31.67 -10.59 -7.94
C GLY A 147 31.17 -11.07 -9.30
N GLY A 148 30.09 -10.48 -9.80
CA GLY A 148 29.50 -10.81 -11.10
C GLY A 148 30.51 -10.67 -12.24
N GLU A 149 31.36 -9.64 -12.22
CA GLU A 149 32.41 -9.41 -13.23
C GLU A 149 33.50 -10.50 -13.24
N LYS A 150 33.64 -11.28 -12.15
CA LYS A 150 34.63 -12.36 -12.00
C LYS A 150 34.07 -13.73 -12.41
N LEU A 151 32.79 -13.79 -12.79
CA LEU A 151 32.08 -15.04 -13.05
C LEU A 151 31.64 -15.15 -14.52
N GLU A 152 31.78 -16.35 -15.07
CA GLU A 152 31.26 -16.76 -16.37
C GLU A 152 29.88 -17.41 -16.19
N GLU A 153 28.90 -16.97 -16.98
CA GLU A 153 27.59 -17.64 -17.08
C GLU A 153 27.73 -18.98 -17.81
N VAL A 154 27.21 -20.05 -17.20
CA VAL A 154 27.16 -21.39 -17.79
C VAL A 154 25.72 -21.78 -18.05
N ARG A 155 25.35 -21.89 -19.33
CA ARG A 155 24.00 -22.31 -19.77
C ARG A 155 23.89 -23.82 -19.88
N ALA A 156 22.66 -24.33 -19.79
CA ALA A 156 22.35 -25.75 -19.96
C ALA A 156 22.81 -26.25 -21.32
N SER A 157 23.25 -27.51 -21.40
CA SER A 157 23.50 -28.14 -22.70
C SER A 157 22.17 -28.40 -23.45
N PRO A 158 22.18 -28.39 -24.79
CA PRO A 158 21.02 -28.76 -25.59
C PRO A 158 20.49 -30.15 -25.24
N PRO A 159 19.22 -30.45 -25.53
CA PRO A 159 18.66 -31.77 -25.30
C PRO A 159 19.34 -32.87 -26.10
N GLU A 160 19.62 -33.98 -25.42
CA GLU A 160 19.86 -35.26 -26.06
C GLU A 160 18.53 -35.74 -26.67
N GLN A 161 18.60 -36.48 -27.78
CA GLN A 161 17.40 -36.91 -28.52
C GLN A 161 16.44 -37.65 -27.57
N GLU A 162 15.15 -37.26 -27.61
CA GLU A 162 14.02 -37.83 -26.86
C GLU A 162 13.71 -37.26 -25.46
N GLU A 163 14.53 -36.38 -24.88
CA GLU A 163 14.18 -35.72 -23.60
C GLU A 163 13.25 -34.49 -23.78
N SER A 164 12.23 -34.37 -22.91
CA SER A 164 11.41 -33.14 -22.86
C SER A 164 12.29 -31.93 -22.52
N ASN A 165 12.21 -30.91 -23.37
CA ASN A 165 13.02 -29.68 -23.24
C ASN A 165 12.28 -28.56 -22.51
N GLU A 166 11.08 -28.82 -21.98
CA GLU A 166 10.20 -27.79 -21.43
C GLU A 166 10.83 -27.08 -20.24
N ASN A 167 11.46 -27.83 -19.33
CA ASN A 167 12.17 -27.26 -18.18
C ASN A 167 13.34 -26.39 -18.61
N VAL A 168 14.16 -26.85 -19.57
CA VAL A 168 15.30 -26.08 -20.08
C VAL A 168 14.84 -24.80 -20.77
N VAL A 169 13.82 -24.88 -21.62
CA VAL A 169 13.23 -23.69 -22.28
C VAL A 169 12.68 -22.71 -21.25
N ASN A 170 11.91 -23.19 -20.26
CA ASN A 170 11.37 -22.33 -19.20
C ASN A 170 12.47 -21.69 -18.36
N THR A 171 13.59 -22.37 -18.14
CA THR A 171 14.73 -21.83 -17.37
C THR A 171 15.56 -20.81 -18.15
N GLU A 172 15.71 -21.00 -19.46
CA GLU A 172 16.30 -19.97 -20.33
C GLU A 172 15.45 -18.70 -20.31
N ARG A 173 14.12 -18.83 -20.24
CA ARG A 173 13.19 -17.70 -20.16
C ARG A 173 13.30 -16.93 -18.85
N THR A 174 13.58 -17.58 -17.73
CA THR A 174 13.77 -16.94 -16.41
C THR A 174 15.19 -16.44 -16.17
N GLY A 175 16.14 -16.85 -17.01
CA GLY A 175 17.56 -16.49 -16.89
C GLY A 175 18.31 -17.30 -15.84
N ILE A 176 17.81 -18.50 -15.50
CA ILE A 176 18.48 -19.40 -14.57
C ILE A 176 19.77 -19.94 -15.21
N VAL A 177 20.91 -19.76 -14.54
CA VAL A 177 22.22 -20.18 -15.03
C VAL A 177 23.06 -20.88 -13.96
N GLY A 178 24.03 -21.67 -14.37
CA GLY A 178 25.19 -21.99 -13.52
C GLY A 178 26.23 -20.88 -13.61
N LEU A 179 27.13 -20.82 -12.65
CA LEU A 179 28.26 -19.89 -12.66
C LEU A 179 29.59 -20.65 -12.64
N ARG A 180 30.63 -20.07 -13.25
CA ARG A 180 32.00 -20.57 -13.20
C ARG A 180 32.97 -19.44 -12.90
N GLY A 181 33.90 -19.67 -11.98
CA GLY A 181 34.91 -18.68 -11.57
C GLY A 181 35.09 -18.66 -10.06
N GLU A 182 35.72 -17.61 -9.56
CA GLU A 182 36.02 -17.45 -8.14
C GLU A 182 35.78 -15.99 -7.73
N ILE A 183 35.05 -15.80 -6.63
CA ILE A 183 34.76 -14.50 -6.02
C ILE A 183 35.30 -14.47 -4.60
N ALA A 184 35.44 -13.29 -4.05
CA ALA A 184 35.87 -13.11 -2.67
C ALA A 184 34.67 -12.98 -1.72
N THR A 185 34.93 -13.02 -0.42
CA THR A 185 33.86 -12.92 0.60
C THR A 185 33.16 -11.57 0.53
N GLU A 186 33.90 -10.49 0.25
CA GLU A 186 33.38 -9.12 0.11
C GLU A 186 32.45 -8.91 -1.10
N ASP A 187 32.38 -9.87 -2.02
CA ASP A 187 31.47 -9.82 -3.18
C ASP A 187 30.05 -10.31 -2.82
N TRP A 188 29.83 -10.78 -1.59
CA TRP A 188 28.54 -11.25 -1.10
C TRP A 188 27.78 -10.17 -0.34
N ALA A 189 26.47 -10.18 -0.51
CA ALA A 189 25.51 -9.55 0.39
C ALA A 189 24.30 -10.45 0.67
N TYR A 190 23.58 -10.17 1.76
CA TYR A 190 22.44 -10.95 2.20
C TYR A 190 21.29 -10.05 2.65
N THR A 191 20.07 -10.47 2.35
CA THR A 191 18.81 -9.88 2.85
C THR A 191 17.77 -11.00 2.99
N THR A 192 16.59 -10.70 3.49
CA THR A 192 15.46 -11.62 3.51
C THR A 192 14.54 -11.39 2.31
N ALA A 193 13.81 -12.43 1.90
CA ALA A 193 12.81 -12.31 0.84
C ALA A 193 11.68 -11.35 1.27
N THR A 194 11.38 -11.27 2.57
CA THR A 194 10.38 -10.37 3.13
C THR A 194 10.78 -8.90 2.96
N GLU A 195 12.00 -8.51 3.33
CA GLU A 195 12.51 -7.14 3.13
C GLU A 195 12.51 -6.75 1.65
N LEU A 196 13.01 -7.66 0.79
CA LEU A 196 12.99 -7.48 -0.65
C LEU A 196 11.56 -7.30 -1.18
N GLN A 197 10.61 -8.09 -0.69
CA GLN A 197 9.20 -7.97 -1.08
C GLN A 197 8.62 -6.60 -0.71
N MET A 198 8.91 -6.09 0.49
CA MET A 198 8.41 -4.77 0.90
C MET A 198 8.89 -3.65 -0.02
N VAL A 199 10.17 -3.66 -0.40
CA VAL A 199 10.75 -2.66 -1.30
C VAL A 199 10.12 -2.75 -2.69
N ILE A 200 10.01 -3.97 -3.23
CA ILE A 200 9.42 -4.22 -4.54
C ILE A 200 7.93 -3.84 -4.57
N PHE A 201 7.18 -4.03 -3.49
CA PHE A 201 5.80 -3.56 -3.39
C PHE A 201 5.72 -2.03 -3.38
N GLY A 202 6.61 -1.35 -2.67
CA GLY A 202 6.72 0.11 -2.75
C GLY A 202 7.03 0.62 -4.16
N VAL A 203 7.92 -0.09 -4.88
CA VAL A 203 8.18 0.15 -6.30
C VAL A 203 6.87 0.01 -7.08
N ILE A 204 6.26 -1.18 -7.11
CA ILE A 204 5.03 -1.47 -7.88
C ILE A 204 3.93 -0.46 -7.58
N TYR A 205 3.72 -0.12 -6.31
CA TYR A 205 2.71 0.83 -5.89
C TYR A 205 2.91 2.19 -6.56
N GLU A 206 4.12 2.74 -6.50
CA GLU A 206 4.42 4.00 -7.18
C GLU A 206 4.26 3.87 -8.69
N GLN A 207 4.67 2.75 -9.26
CA GLN A 207 4.57 2.53 -10.70
C GLN A 207 3.11 2.54 -11.16
N GLN A 208 2.23 1.85 -10.43
CA GLN A 208 0.79 1.84 -10.68
C GLN A 208 0.20 3.24 -10.50
N LYS A 209 0.56 3.93 -9.43
CA LYS A 209 0.15 5.32 -9.17
C LYS A 209 0.58 6.26 -10.30
N ALA A 210 1.83 6.17 -10.75
CA ALA A 210 2.36 6.98 -11.84
C ALA A 210 1.67 6.66 -13.18
N TYR A 211 1.38 5.39 -13.44
CA TYR A 211 0.63 4.94 -14.61
C TYR A 211 -0.78 5.54 -14.63
N VAL A 212 -1.54 5.38 -13.54
CA VAL A 212 -2.90 5.93 -13.40
C VAL A 212 -2.89 7.45 -13.55
N GLN A 213 -1.89 8.12 -12.95
CA GLN A 213 -1.75 9.58 -12.98
C GLN A 213 -1.09 10.13 -14.26
N ARG A 214 -0.71 9.26 -15.22
CA ARG A 214 0.01 9.62 -16.46
C ARG A 214 1.23 10.52 -16.22
N ARG A 215 1.99 10.22 -15.18
CA ARG A 215 3.24 10.91 -14.85
C ARG A 215 4.41 9.94 -14.85
N ALA A 216 5.63 10.47 -14.84
CA ALA A 216 6.80 9.67 -14.53
C ALA A 216 6.71 9.14 -13.08
N ALA A 217 7.10 7.89 -12.88
CA ALA A 217 7.30 7.35 -11.53
C ALA A 217 8.38 8.16 -10.82
N ASN A 218 8.07 8.63 -9.62
CA ASN A 218 8.95 9.42 -8.79
C ASN A 218 9.52 8.52 -7.70
N MET A 219 10.59 7.83 -8.03
CA MET A 219 11.28 6.90 -7.12
C MET A 219 12.22 7.62 -6.14
N ARG A 220 12.10 8.95 -5.97
CA ARG A 220 12.95 9.69 -5.05
C ARG A 220 12.58 9.35 -3.61
N GLY A 221 13.58 8.97 -2.80
CA GLY A 221 13.38 8.62 -1.39
C GLY A 221 12.87 7.21 -1.12
N PHE A 222 12.69 6.34 -2.12
CA PHE A 222 12.33 4.92 -1.92
C PHE A 222 12.81 4.02 -3.07
N GLY A 223 12.51 2.73 -3.00
CA GLY A 223 12.95 1.75 -4.01
C GLY A 223 14.41 1.36 -3.82
N TRP A 224 14.86 1.26 -2.58
CA TRP A 224 16.18 0.77 -2.21
C TRP A 224 16.11 -0.02 -0.91
N LEU A 225 17.04 -0.95 -0.72
CA LEU A 225 17.18 -1.73 0.52
C LEU A 225 18.66 -1.84 0.90
N THR A 226 18.96 -1.89 2.20
CA THR A 226 20.27 -2.26 2.71
C THR A 226 20.39 -3.78 2.80
N ALA A 227 21.52 -4.31 2.35
CA ALA A 227 21.90 -5.71 2.49
C ALA A 227 23.20 -5.80 3.29
N GLU A 228 23.32 -6.86 4.09
CA GLU A 228 24.50 -7.13 4.90
C GLU A 228 25.56 -7.85 4.05
N LYS A 229 26.73 -7.23 3.88
CA LYS A 229 27.88 -7.87 3.25
C LYS A 229 28.45 -8.95 4.16
N ALA A 230 29.09 -9.97 3.57
CA ALA A 230 29.65 -11.06 4.37
C ALA A 230 30.79 -10.65 5.33
N ASN A 231 31.38 -9.48 5.13
CA ASN A 231 32.37 -8.89 6.04
C ASN A 231 31.73 -8.05 7.18
N GLY A 232 30.40 -7.93 7.22
CA GLY A 232 29.64 -7.16 8.21
C GLY A 232 29.33 -5.72 7.80
N ASP A 233 29.82 -5.24 6.65
CA ASP A 233 29.46 -3.92 6.12
C ASP A 233 28.04 -3.92 5.52
N CYS A 234 27.47 -2.75 5.26
CA CYS A 234 26.20 -2.62 4.56
C CYS A 234 26.39 -2.12 3.13
N VAL A 235 25.56 -2.62 2.21
CA VAL A 235 25.48 -2.15 0.81
C VAL A 235 24.03 -1.79 0.50
N VAL A 236 23.82 -0.72 -0.26
CA VAL A 236 22.49 -0.29 -0.71
C VAL A 236 22.24 -0.87 -2.10
N LEU A 237 21.17 -1.64 -2.24
CA LEU A 237 20.67 -2.11 -3.53
C LEU A 237 19.65 -1.10 -4.08
N ASP A 238 19.91 -0.58 -5.27
CA ASP A 238 19.04 0.39 -5.96
C ASP A 238 18.06 -0.31 -6.92
N PHE A 239 16.76 -0.19 -6.67
CA PHE A 239 15.67 -0.73 -7.50
C PHE A 239 14.92 0.35 -8.29
N ARG A 240 15.38 1.61 -8.28
CA ARG A 240 14.63 2.74 -8.85
C ARG A 240 14.55 2.71 -10.38
N ARG A 241 15.25 1.79 -11.04
CA ARG A 241 15.20 1.59 -12.50
C ARG A 241 13.98 0.75 -12.88
N PHE A 242 12.89 1.50 -13.05
CA PHE A 242 11.51 1.09 -13.29
C PHE A 242 11.30 -0.03 -14.33
N ASP A 243 12.00 0.01 -15.47
CA ASP A 243 11.74 -0.83 -16.64
C ASP A 243 12.11 -2.32 -16.48
N ASP A 244 12.96 -2.63 -15.50
CA ASP A 244 13.44 -3.99 -15.24
C ASP A 244 12.69 -4.70 -14.10
N TYR A 245 11.81 -3.99 -13.38
CA TYR A 245 11.16 -4.50 -12.18
C TYR A 245 9.64 -4.60 -12.23
N VAL A 246 8.86 -3.70 -12.86
CA VAL A 246 7.41 -3.84 -13.23
C VAL A 246 6.94 -2.62 -14.10
N LEU A 247 5.79 -2.78 -14.80
CA LEU A 247 5.09 -1.94 -15.79
C LEU A 247 5.95 -1.39 -16.95
N ARG A 248 5.83 -1.97 -18.16
CA ARG A 248 6.15 -1.17 -19.37
C ARG A 248 5.02 -0.16 -19.54
N THR A 249 5.24 1.08 -19.11
CA THR A 249 4.41 2.17 -19.62
C THR A 249 4.58 2.16 -21.13
N ARG A 250 3.46 2.05 -21.89
CA ARG A 250 3.51 2.34 -23.33
C ARG A 250 4.26 3.67 -23.48
N PRO A 251 5.20 3.78 -24.44
CA PRO A 251 5.85 5.05 -24.70
C PRO A 251 4.75 6.08 -24.82
N ALA A 252 4.88 7.21 -24.12
CA ALA A 252 4.01 8.36 -24.33
C ALA A 252 3.96 8.54 -25.84
N ALA A 253 2.77 8.32 -26.43
CA ALA A 253 2.63 8.38 -27.87
C ALA A 253 3.24 9.71 -28.32
N ASP A 254 4.18 9.64 -29.27
CA ASP A 254 4.73 10.83 -29.91
C ASP A 254 3.56 11.68 -30.37
N ILE A 255 3.30 12.76 -29.64
CA ILE A 255 2.25 13.72 -29.97
C ILE A 255 2.70 14.31 -31.30
N PRO A 256 1.93 14.13 -32.40
CA PRO A 256 2.31 14.71 -33.66
C PRO A 256 2.35 16.23 -33.47
N THR A 257 3.52 16.82 -33.64
CA THR A 257 3.72 18.26 -33.75
C THR A 257 3.19 18.73 -35.10
N ASN A 258 1.86 18.68 -35.26
CA ASN A 258 1.23 19.34 -36.40
C ASN A 258 1.02 20.82 -36.05
N VAL A 259 1.63 21.67 -36.87
CA VAL A 259 1.65 23.12 -36.80
C VAL A 259 0.27 23.66 -37.15
N ASN A 260 -0.58 23.73 -36.13
CA ASN A 260 -1.64 24.72 -35.95
C ASN A 260 -1.92 24.67 -34.44
N ALA A 261 -1.53 25.72 -33.71
CA ALA A 261 -1.66 25.72 -32.25
C ALA A 261 -3.10 25.35 -31.86
N PRO A 262 -3.30 24.27 -31.09
CA PRO A 262 -4.64 23.90 -30.66
C PRO A 262 -5.26 25.08 -29.89
N PRO A 263 -6.58 25.28 -30.00
CA PRO A 263 -7.26 26.32 -29.25
C PRO A 263 -6.87 26.22 -27.77
N SER A 264 -6.43 27.32 -27.18
CA SER A 264 -6.09 27.37 -25.76
C SER A 264 -7.29 26.91 -24.94
N PHE A 265 -7.08 26.15 -23.87
CA PHE A 265 -8.16 25.60 -23.04
C PHE A 265 -9.21 26.66 -22.62
N LEU A 266 -8.79 27.90 -22.35
CA LEU A 266 -9.68 29.01 -21.98
C LEU A 266 -10.51 29.58 -23.14
N THR A 267 -10.19 29.21 -24.39
CA THR A 267 -10.97 29.59 -25.57
C THR A 267 -12.16 28.66 -25.81
N LEU A 268 -12.20 27.50 -25.13
CA LEU A 268 -13.37 26.63 -25.12
C LEU A 268 -14.54 27.32 -24.41
N PRO A 269 -15.80 27.08 -24.78
CA PRO A 269 -16.96 27.51 -23.99
C PRO A 269 -16.91 26.96 -22.56
N GLY A 270 -17.54 27.67 -21.62
CA GLY A 270 -17.53 27.29 -20.20
C GLY A 270 -18.14 25.91 -19.94
N GLU A 271 -19.16 25.54 -20.72
CA GLU A 271 -19.83 24.25 -20.68
C GLU A 271 -18.88 23.10 -21.02
N ILE A 272 -18.04 23.30 -22.04
CA ILE A 272 -17.04 22.31 -22.45
C ILE A 272 -15.94 22.19 -21.39
N ARG A 273 -15.50 23.30 -20.80
CA ARG A 273 -14.54 23.26 -19.69
C ARG A 273 -15.12 22.54 -18.47
N ASN A 274 -16.39 22.78 -18.14
CA ASN A 274 -17.08 22.11 -17.05
C ASN A 274 -17.18 20.59 -17.28
N ALA A 275 -17.54 20.15 -18.49
CA ALA A 275 -17.55 18.73 -18.84
C ALA A 275 -16.14 18.10 -18.70
N ILE A 276 -15.09 18.83 -19.09
CA ILE A 276 -13.70 18.39 -18.88
C ILE A 276 -13.37 18.28 -17.39
N TYR A 277 -13.75 19.28 -16.58
CA TYR A 277 -13.55 19.24 -15.14
C TYR A 277 -14.32 18.10 -14.49
N GLU A 278 -15.54 17.81 -14.94
CA GLU A 278 -16.36 16.72 -14.42
C GLU A 278 -15.67 15.37 -14.60
N ILE A 279 -15.20 15.10 -15.81
CA ILE A 279 -14.43 13.88 -16.13
C ILE A 279 -13.16 13.76 -15.27
N LEU A 280 -12.51 14.88 -14.94
CA LEU A 280 -11.20 14.88 -14.27
C LEU A 280 -11.29 14.93 -12.74
N LEU A 281 -12.32 15.57 -12.20
CA LEU A 281 -12.39 15.95 -10.78
C LEU A 281 -13.50 15.24 -10.02
N VAL A 282 -14.55 14.78 -10.70
CA VAL A 282 -15.65 14.08 -10.05
C VAL A 282 -15.30 12.59 -10.00
N GLN A 283 -15.19 12.07 -8.78
CA GLN A 283 -14.91 10.67 -8.52
C GLN A 283 -16.22 9.89 -8.48
N SER A 284 -16.22 8.67 -9.04
CA SER A 284 -17.34 7.75 -8.89
C SER A 284 -17.49 7.28 -7.45
N GLU A 285 -16.37 7.11 -6.76
CA GLU A 285 -16.32 6.70 -5.36
C GLU A 285 -16.16 7.91 -4.42
N PRO A 286 -16.73 7.85 -3.20
CA PRO A 286 -16.50 8.86 -2.18
C PRO A 286 -15.00 9.06 -1.87
N ILE A 287 -14.60 10.31 -1.71
CA ILE A 287 -13.21 10.68 -1.42
C ILE A 287 -12.99 10.54 0.09
N ASP A 288 -12.21 9.52 0.46
CA ASP A 288 -11.75 9.33 1.83
C ASP A 288 -10.64 10.31 2.21
N LEU A 289 -10.92 11.14 3.23
CA LEU A 289 -10.00 12.16 3.71
C LEU A 289 -8.87 11.59 4.61
N TRP A 290 -9.02 10.36 5.11
CA TRP A 290 -8.01 9.69 5.92
C TRP A 290 -6.88 9.10 5.09
N HIS A 291 -7.21 8.45 3.98
CA HIS A 291 -6.24 7.78 3.11
C HIS A 291 -5.48 8.75 2.18
N GLY A 292 -5.64 10.06 2.38
CA GLY A 292 -4.75 11.11 1.89
C GLY A 292 -4.53 11.12 0.38
N PHE A 293 -5.35 11.88 -0.36
CA PHE A 293 -5.09 12.37 -1.73
C PHE A 293 -4.62 11.36 -2.81
N ASP A 294 -4.62 10.05 -2.55
CA ASP A 294 -4.33 9.01 -3.54
C ASP A 294 -5.51 8.73 -4.49
N SER A 295 -6.56 9.53 -4.40
CA SER A 295 -7.76 9.52 -5.26
C SER A 295 -7.51 9.90 -6.73
N GLY A 296 -6.25 9.96 -7.19
CA GLY A 296 -5.91 10.26 -8.58
C GLY A 296 -6.32 11.67 -9.04
N ILE A 297 -6.77 12.53 -8.14
CA ILE A 297 -7.26 13.87 -8.48
C ILE A 297 -6.08 14.71 -9.01
N PRO A 298 -6.18 15.28 -10.24
CA PRO A 298 -5.10 16.03 -10.85
C PRO A 298 -4.95 17.42 -10.20
N THR A 299 -4.29 17.48 -9.04
CA THR A 299 -4.16 18.71 -8.24
C THR A 299 -3.46 19.87 -8.96
N GLY A 300 -2.67 19.57 -10.00
CA GLY A 300 -2.06 20.56 -10.88
C GLY A 300 -3.09 21.47 -11.57
N LEU A 301 -4.31 20.98 -11.81
CA LEU A 301 -5.38 21.75 -12.43
C LEU A 301 -5.77 22.99 -11.62
N PHE A 302 -5.84 22.85 -10.28
CA PHE A 302 -6.14 23.96 -9.38
C PHE A 302 -5.05 25.02 -9.34
N ARG A 303 -3.88 24.79 -9.96
CA ARG A 303 -2.72 25.69 -9.94
C ARG A 303 -2.43 26.35 -11.29
N VAL A 304 -3.20 26.04 -12.34
CA VAL A 304 -2.93 26.55 -13.71
C VAL A 304 -3.10 28.07 -13.78
N ASN A 305 -4.27 28.57 -13.41
CA ASN A 305 -4.56 30.01 -13.31
C ASN A 305 -5.80 30.25 -12.45
N LYS A 306 -6.12 31.52 -12.15
CA LYS A 306 -7.23 31.89 -11.27
C LYS A 306 -8.61 31.47 -11.79
N GLN A 307 -8.84 31.53 -13.10
CA GLN A 307 -10.13 31.16 -13.68
C GLN A 307 -10.34 29.65 -13.58
N VAL A 308 -9.36 28.87 -14.05
CA VAL A 308 -9.38 27.40 -13.96
C VAL A 308 -9.50 26.96 -12.50
N HIS A 309 -8.72 27.57 -11.61
CA HIS A 309 -8.81 27.31 -10.18
C HIS A 309 -10.23 27.52 -9.66
N SER A 310 -10.87 28.65 -9.96
CA SER A 310 -12.21 28.96 -9.47
C SER A 310 -13.27 28.02 -10.03
N GLU A 311 -13.23 27.71 -11.34
CA GLU A 311 -14.19 26.80 -11.98
C GLU A 311 -14.03 25.36 -11.46
N ALA A 312 -12.79 24.86 -11.44
CA ALA A 312 -12.46 23.51 -10.95
C ALA A 312 -12.82 23.33 -9.47
N THR A 313 -12.49 24.32 -8.63
CA THR A 313 -12.76 24.28 -7.18
C THR A 313 -14.24 24.20 -6.90
N MET A 314 -15.04 24.99 -7.63
CA MET A 314 -16.49 24.95 -7.50
C MET A 314 -17.03 23.56 -7.79
N LEU A 315 -16.68 23.00 -8.95
CA LEU A 315 -17.17 21.68 -9.37
C LEU A 315 -16.69 20.56 -8.44
N PHE A 316 -15.43 20.62 -8.01
CA PHE A 316 -14.81 19.61 -7.16
C PHE A 316 -15.53 19.49 -5.82
N TYR A 317 -15.68 20.59 -5.08
CA TYR A 317 -16.31 20.54 -3.76
C TYR A 317 -17.83 20.38 -3.84
N SER A 318 -18.48 20.88 -4.88
CA SER A 318 -19.94 20.81 -4.97
C SER A 318 -20.51 19.45 -5.35
N THR A 319 -19.69 18.60 -5.98
CA THR A 319 -20.19 17.39 -6.66
C THR A 319 -19.65 16.11 -6.03
N ASN A 320 -18.44 16.14 -5.48
CA ASN A 320 -17.88 14.96 -4.84
C ASN A 320 -18.49 14.71 -3.45
N HIS A 321 -18.46 13.44 -3.05
CA HIS A 321 -18.77 12.99 -1.70
C HIS A 321 -17.47 12.91 -0.90
N PHE A 322 -17.45 13.48 0.31
CA PHE A 322 -16.28 13.46 1.18
C PHE A 322 -16.54 12.59 2.40
N VAL A 323 -15.68 11.61 2.66
CA VAL A 323 -15.82 10.68 3.78
C VAL A 323 -14.97 11.15 4.97
N ILE A 324 -15.61 11.24 6.13
CA ILE A 324 -15.05 11.63 7.43
C ILE A 324 -15.43 10.54 8.43
N THR A 325 -14.74 9.41 8.38
CA THR A 325 -15.00 8.22 9.21
C THR A 325 -13.74 7.78 9.98
N GLY A 326 -13.90 6.89 10.95
CA GLY A 326 -12.84 6.28 11.72
C GLY A 326 -12.41 7.07 12.97
N SER A 327 -11.46 6.51 13.73
CA SER A 327 -11.13 6.96 15.08
C SER A 327 -10.53 8.36 15.20
N ARG A 328 -9.99 8.92 14.10
CA ARG A 328 -9.45 10.31 14.06
C ARG A 328 -10.24 11.22 13.11
N ALA A 329 -11.49 10.86 12.83
CA ALA A 329 -12.39 11.61 11.96
C ALA A 329 -12.49 13.09 12.35
N ARG A 330 -12.51 13.40 13.66
CA ARG A 330 -12.56 14.78 14.16
C ARG A 330 -11.33 15.59 13.81
N GLU A 331 -10.13 15.07 14.03
CA GLU A 331 -8.89 15.77 13.70
C GLU A 331 -8.76 15.95 12.19
N VAL A 332 -9.14 14.94 11.41
CA VAL A 332 -9.14 14.99 9.95
C VAL A 332 -10.11 16.06 9.44
N ALA A 333 -11.34 16.10 9.95
CA ALA A 333 -12.34 17.11 9.60
C ALA A 333 -11.83 18.53 9.91
N ALA A 334 -11.35 18.74 11.14
CA ALA A 334 -10.85 20.04 11.57
C ALA A 334 -9.66 20.52 10.70
N PHE A 335 -8.71 19.63 10.44
CA PHE A 335 -7.57 19.92 9.57
C PHE A 335 -8.01 20.21 8.13
N PHE A 336 -8.90 19.39 7.57
CA PHE A 336 -9.39 19.54 6.20
C PHE A 336 -10.10 20.88 5.99
N PHE A 337 -11.08 21.21 6.84
CA PHE A 337 -11.81 22.47 6.73
C PHE A 337 -10.90 23.69 6.92
N GLN A 338 -9.92 23.61 7.83
CA GLN A 338 -8.92 24.64 7.99
C GLN A 338 -8.08 24.84 6.71
N LYS A 339 -7.68 23.74 6.04
CA LYS A 339 -6.83 23.80 4.85
C LYS A 339 -7.55 24.33 3.62
N ILE A 340 -8.81 23.94 3.41
CA ILE A 340 -9.58 24.39 2.23
C ILE A 340 -10.16 25.79 2.44
N GLY A 341 -10.33 26.20 3.71
CA GLY A 341 -10.88 27.49 4.10
C GLY A 341 -12.40 27.57 3.95
N ALA A 342 -13.00 28.50 4.70
CA ALA A 342 -14.46 28.64 4.81
C ALA A 342 -15.17 28.80 3.45
N ARG A 343 -14.56 29.53 2.50
CA ARG A 343 -15.14 29.71 1.17
C ARG A 343 -15.34 28.37 0.46
N ASN A 344 -14.33 27.50 0.46
CA ASN A 344 -14.42 26.23 -0.25
C ASN A 344 -15.25 25.21 0.53
N ALA A 345 -15.15 25.21 1.85
CA ALA A 345 -15.99 24.37 2.70
C ALA A 345 -17.50 24.66 2.47
N SER A 346 -17.88 25.93 2.29
CA SER A 346 -19.27 26.30 1.98
C SER A 346 -19.80 25.76 0.64
N LEU A 347 -18.91 25.29 -0.24
CA LEU A 347 -19.29 24.69 -1.52
C LEU A 347 -19.64 23.21 -1.37
N ILE A 348 -19.21 22.55 -0.29
CA ILE A 348 -19.43 21.13 -0.05
C ILE A 348 -20.93 20.83 0.08
N ARG A 349 -21.38 19.83 -0.68
CA ARG A 349 -22.79 19.42 -0.71
C ARG A 349 -23.03 18.03 -0.14
N HIS A 350 -22.03 17.15 -0.15
CA HIS A 350 -22.23 15.75 0.19
C HIS A 350 -21.12 15.27 1.12
N ILE A 351 -21.50 14.82 2.32
CA ILE A 351 -20.56 14.27 3.31
C ILE A 351 -21.06 12.90 3.76
N VAL A 352 -20.11 11.98 3.94
CA VAL A 352 -20.31 10.69 4.60
C VAL A 352 -19.59 10.72 5.94
N ILE A 353 -20.27 10.38 7.02
CA ILE A 353 -19.71 10.26 8.37
C ILE A 353 -19.98 8.88 8.95
N ASP A 354 -19.38 8.53 10.08
CA ASP A 354 -19.91 7.42 10.88
C ASP A 354 -21.21 7.85 11.58
N PHE A 355 -22.12 6.91 11.80
CA PHE A 355 -23.30 7.13 12.63
C PHE A 355 -22.84 7.59 14.02
N PRO A 356 -23.45 8.65 14.61
CA PRO A 356 -23.02 9.17 15.90
C PRO A 356 -23.01 8.10 16.99
N GLU A 357 -21.83 7.83 17.54
CA GLU A 357 -21.71 6.82 18.60
C GLU A 357 -22.48 7.26 19.85
N LEU A 358 -23.46 6.44 20.25
CA LEU A 358 -24.18 6.61 21.50
C LEU A 358 -23.40 6.03 22.68
N LYS A 359 -23.41 6.77 23.78
CA LYS A 359 -22.91 6.37 25.08
C LYS A 359 -24.09 6.21 26.03
N CYS A 360 -24.26 4.98 26.49
CA CYS A 360 -25.06 4.65 27.65
C CYS A 360 -24.07 4.44 28.81
N PRO A 361 -23.98 5.36 29.79
CA PRO A 361 -23.14 5.14 30.96
C PRO A 361 -23.56 3.84 31.63
N TRP A 362 -22.59 2.99 31.99
CA TRP A 362 -22.82 1.69 32.61
C TRP A 362 -23.70 1.84 33.87
N GLY A 363 -25.00 1.62 33.73
CA GLY A 363 -26.00 1.75 34.79
C GLY A 363 -27.31 2.36 34.31
N PHE A 364 -28.41 1.65 34.56
CA PHE A 364 -29.81 1.87 34.16
C PHE A 364 -30.48 3.23 34.49
N TYR A 365 -29.73 4.31 34.72
CA TYR A 365 -30.29 5.59 35.19
C TYR A 365 -29.61 6.84 34.60
N ALA A 366 -28.77 6.69 33.58
CA ALA A 366 -28.13 7.84 32.96
C ALA A 366 -28.64 8.04 31.54
N ASP A 367 -29.06 9.27 31.24
CA ASP A 367 -29.55 9.69 29.94
C ASP A 367 -28.58 9.28 28.81
N VAL A 368 -29.14 8.82 27.70
CA VAL A 368 -28.37 8.53 26.48
C VAL A 368 -27.67 9.80 26.03
N THR A 369 -26.38 9.70 25.71
CA THR A 369 -25.59 10.84 25.20
C THR A 369 -24.84 10.46 23.94
N ILE A 370 -24.55 11.43 23.06
CA ILE A 370 -23.65 11.21 21.92
C ILE A 370 -22.20 11.40 22.38
N ASP A 371 -21.30 10.55 21.89
CA ASP A 371 -19.87 10.71 22.14
C ASP A 371 -19.34 12.07 21.70
N ASN A 372 -18.42 12.63 22.49
CA ASN A 372 -17.82 13.94 22.25
C ASN A 372 -17.06 14.04 20.92
N ASN A 373 -16.57 12.93 20.38
CA ASN A 373 -15.93 12.88 19.06
C ASN A 373 -16.97 13.12 17.95
N SER A 374 -18.08 12.38 18.00
CA SER A 374 -19.22 12.52 17.07
C SER A 374 -19.80 13.93 17.10
N ILE A 375 -20.03 14.49 18.29
CA ILE A 375 -20.48 15.89 18.44
C ILE A 375 -19.49 16.85 17.77
N GLY A 376 -18.19 16.68 18.04
CA GLY A 376 -17.16 17.55 17.46
C GLY A 376 -17.07 17.49 15.93
N ILE A 377 -17.37 16.33 15.33
CA ILE A 377 -17.44 16.17 13.87
C ILE A 377 -18.66 16.92 13.33
N LEU A 378 -19.84 16.69 13.93
CA LEU A 378 -21.09 17.35 13.51
C LEU A 378 -20.97 18.87 13.62
N GLU A 379 -20.45 19.39 14.74
CA GLU A 379 -20.16 20.82 14.92
C GLU A 379 -19.18 21.36 13.87
N SER A 380 -18.14 20.59 13.53
CA SER A 380 -17.18 20.99 12.51
C SER A 380 -17.85 21.10 11.13
N ILE A 381 -18.72 20.16 10.77
CA ILE A 381 -19.45 20.21 9.50
C ILE A 381 -20.46 21.36 9.53
N LEU A 382 -21.25 21.48 10.60
CA LEU A 382 -22.26 22.51 10.81
C LEU A 382 -21.71 23.92 10.58
N ASN A 383 -20.53 24.20 11.14
CA ASN A 383 -19.91 25.52 11.08
C ASN A 383 -19.24 25.84 9.74
N ASN A 384 -18.89 24.82 8.94
CA ASN A 384 -18.08 25.02 7.73
C ASN A 384 -18.85 24.74 6.43
N CYS A 385 -19.83 23.83 6.44
CA CYS A 385 -20.55 23.35 5.27
C CYS A 385 -21.98 23.90 5.21
N THR A 386 -22.11 25.22 5.12
CA THR A 386 -23.42 25.91 5.10
C THR A 386 -24.31 25.55 3.90
N GLY A 387 -23.74 24.88 2.91
CA GLY A 387 -24.42 24.43 1.70
C GLY A 387 -24.79 22.96 1.66
N LEU A 388 -24.61 22.20 2.74
CA LEU A 388 -24.76 20.75 2.75
C LEU A 388 -26.14 20.31 2.24
N ARG A 389 -26.20 19.40 1.28
CA ARG A 389 -27.42 18.83 0.70
C ARG A 389 -27.73 17.45 1.21
N THR A 390 -26.71 16.63 1.40
CA THR A 390 -26.87 15.27 1.92
C THR A 390 -25.86 15.00 3.02
N LEU A 391 -26.32 14.37 4.09
CA LEU A 391 -25.47 13.80 5.14
C LEU A 391 -25.75 12.30 5.16
N ARG A 392 -24.74 11.51 4.82
CA ARG A 392 -24.84 10.05 4.73
C ARG A 392 -24.06 9.41 5.88
N THR A 393 -24.56 8.32 6.46
CA THR A 393 -23.79 7.53 7.44
C THR A 393 -23.12 6.33 6.78
N SER A 394 -21.97 5.91 7.30
CA SER A 394 -21.24 4.75 6.79
C SER A 394 -21.99 3.46 7.12
N LEU A 395 -22.01 2.53 6.18
CA LEU A 395 -22.71 1.24 6.30
C LEU A 395 -22.32 0.48 7.59
N TYR A 396 -21.01 0.34 7.83
CA TYR A 396 -20.48 -0.39 8.98
C TYR A 396 -20.86 0.25 10.32
N SER A 397 -20.79 1.58 10.44
CA SER A 397 -21.14 2.26 11.69
C SER A 397 -22.65 2.23 11.95
N THR A 398 -23.46 2.28 10.90
CA THR A 398 -24.93 2.21 10.99
C THR A 398 -25.35 0.81 11.42
N ASP A 399 -24.81 -0.24 10.82
CA ASP A 399 -25.05 -1.64 11.23
C ASP A 399 -24.65 -1.89 12.70
N SER A 400 -23.45 -1.45 13.09
CA SER A 400 -23.03 -1.52 14.49
C SER A 400 -23.96 -0.75 15.43
N MET A 401 -24.61 0.33 14.95
CA MET A 401 -25.57 1.08 15.75
C MET A 401 -26.94 0.40 15.80
N GLU A 402 -27.45 -0.15 14.69
CA GLU A 402 -28.67 -0.95 14.67
C GLU A 402 -28.56 -2.08 15.70
N MET A 403 -27.43 -2.81 15.72
CA MET A 403 -27.18 -3.85 16.73
C MET A 403 -27.21 -3.33 18.18
N LYS A 404 -26.66 -2.12 18.43
CA LYS A 404 -26.65 -1.53 19.77
C LYS A 404 -28.06 -1.10 20.21
N LEU A 405 -28.84 -0.48 19.32
CA LEU A 405 -30.22 -0.09 19.59
C LEU A 405 -31.10 -1.32 19.84
N SER A 406 -31.00 -2.35 19.00
CA SER A 406 -31.70 -3.62 19.22
C SER A 406 -31.28 -4.30 20.54
N GLY A 407 -30.02 -4.12 20.97
CA GLY A 407 -29.53 -4.60 22.26
C GLY A 407 -30.20 -3.93 23.46
N LEU A 408 -30.53 -2.63 23.36
CA LEU A 408 -31.27 -1.91 24.42
C LEU A 408 -32.62 -2.56 24.70
N HIS A 409 -33.26 -3.14 23.68
CA HIS A 409 -34.52 -3.86 23.81
C HIS A 409 -34.46 -5.04 24.81
N TYR A 410 -33.29 -5.68 24.95
CA TYR A 410 -33.10 -6.87 25.78
C TYR A 410 -32.57 -6.57 27.19
N GLU A 411 -31.84 -5.48 27.38
CA GLU A 411 -31.17 -5.20 28.66
C GLU A 411 -32.08 -4.50 29.69
N THR A 412 -33.14 -3.82 29.26
CA THR A 412 -34.03 -3.04 30.14
C THR A 412 -34.99 -3.95 30.92
N LEU A 413 -34.51 -4.59 31.98
CA LEU A 413 -35.31 -5.45 32.87
C LEU A 413 -36.34 -4.69 33.75
N LEU A 414 -36.37 -3.35 33.73
CA LEU A 414 -37.14 -2.51 34.66
C LEU A 414 -37.83 -1.27 34.03
N GLY A 415 -37.74 -1.05 32.72
CA GLY A 415 -38.28 0.13 32.00
C GLY A 415 -38.86 -0.24 30.63
N ASP A 416 -39.45 0.72 29.92
CA ASP A 416 -39.97 0.53 28.55
C ASP A 416 -38.81 0.71 27.55
N PRO A 417 -38.29 -0.35 26.92
CA PRO A 417 -37.12 -0.26 26.05
C PRO A 417 -37.35 0.61 24.80
N GLN A 418 -38.61 0.84 24.43
CA GLN A 418 -38.95 1.70 23.30
C GLN A 418 -38.64 3.17 23.62
N GLU A 419 -38.86 3.62 24.86
CA GLU A 419 -38.60 4.99 25.30
C GLU A 419 -37.10 5.33 25.19
N ASP A 420 -36.22 4.39 25.56
CA ASP A 420 -34.77 4.57 25.46
C ASP A 420 -34.28 4.67 23.99
N ILE A 421 -34.91 3.92 23.08
CA ILE A 421 -34.61 3.98 21.63
C ILE A 421 -35.11 5.30 21.04
N GLU A 422 -36.33 5.72 21.38
CA GLU A 422 -36.90 6.99 20.94
C GLU A 422 -36.03 8.17 21.41
N ASP A 423 -35.63 8.21 22.69
CA ASP A 423 -34.75 9.25 23.24
C ASP A 423 -33.38 9.29 22.53
N ALA A 424 -32.83 8.12 22.22
CA ALA A 424 -31.59 7.99 21.47
C ALA A 424 -31.70 8.56 20.04
N LEU A 425 -32.79 8.22 19.33
CA LEU A 425 -33.04 8.69 17.98
C LEU A 425 -33.37 10.19 17.95
N ASP A 426 -34.18 10.69 18.88
CA ASP A 426 -34.50 12.11 19.06
C ASP A 426 -33.24 12.95 19.29
N LEU A 427 -32.30 12.43 20.08
CA LEU A 427 -31.02 13.08 20.32
C LEU A 427 -30.21 13.20 19.03
N VAL A 428 -30.10 12.12 18.25
CA VAL A 428 -29.39 12.13 16.97
C VAL A 428 -30.08 13.03 15.94
N ASP A 429 -31.41 12.96 15.81
CA ASP A 429 -32.17 13.81 14.90
C ASP A 429 -32.02 15.27 15.27
N THR A 430 -32.06 15.63 16.56
CA THR A 430 -31.82 17.01 17.02
C THR A 430 -30.52 17.57 16.46
N HIS A 431 -29.45 16.77 16.46
CA HIS A 431 -28.17 17.17 15.90
C HIS A 431 -28.16 17.21 14.35
N PHE A 432 -28.82 16.26 13.67
CA PHE A 432 -28.97 16.27 12.22
C PHE A 432 -29.87 17.38 11.69
N ARG A 433 -30.86 17.82 12.47
CA ARG A 433 -31.76 18.92 12.12
C ARG A 433 -31.20 20.30 12.50
N ALA A 434 -30.14 20.35 13.32
CA ALA A 434 -29.44 21.60 13.63
C ALA A 434 -28.76 22.24 12.41
N PHE A 435 -28.54 21.49 11.32
CA PHE A 435 -27.93 22.00 10.10
C PHE A 435 -28.81 23.05 9.40
N PRO A 436 -28.30 24.27 9.13
CA PRO A 436 -29.09 25.34 8.51
C PRO A 436 -29.65 25.00 7.13
N SER A 437 -28.95 24.14 6.39
CA SER A 437 -29.35 23.71 5.05
C SER A 437 -30.36 22.56 5.05
N GLN A 438 -30.67 21.98 6.21
CA GLN A 438 -31.57 20.82 6.38
C GLN A 438 -31.27 19.72 5.34
N PRO A 439 -30.06 19.13 5.37
CA PRO A 439 -29.68 18.12 4.40
C PRO A 439 -30.61 16.91 4.48
N GLU A 440 -30.74 16.21 3.36
CA GLU A 440 -31.32 14.86 3.34
C GLU A 440 -30.39 13.92 4.10
N ILE A 441 -30.94 13.22 5.09
CA ILE A 441 -30.22 12.26 5.92
C ILE A 441 -30.37 10.89 5.30
N ILE A 442 -29.25 10.26 4.95
CA ILE A 442 -29.23 8.95 4.28
C ILE A 442 -28.48 7.96 5.16
N LEU A 443 -29.13 6.88 5.57
CA LEU A 443 -28.49 5.83 6.34
C LEU A 443 -28.20 4.64 5.44
N ASP A 444 -26.93 4.25 5.32
CA ASP A 444 -26.59 3.00 4.65
C ASP A 444 -26.79 1.83 5.62
N VAL A 445 -27.62 0.87 5.24
CA VAL A 445 -27.94 -0.33 6.06
C VAL A 445 -27.78 -1.60 5.23
N TYR A 446 -27.51 -2.74 5.86
CA TYR A 446 -27.53 -4.03 5.14
C TYR A 446 -28.97 -4.48 4.86
N GLU A 447 -29.22 -5.22 3.79
CA GLU A 447 -30.58 -5.73 3.50
C GLU A 447 -31.11 -6.59 4.65
N GLU A 448 -30.27 -7.48 5.18
CA GLU A 448 -30.61 -8.44 6.25
C GLU A 448 -30.35 -7.91 7.69
N GLY A 449 -30.34 -6.59 7.88
CA GLY A 449 -30.09 -6.00 9.20
C GLY A 449 -31.14 -6.37 10.27
N PRO A 450 -30.87 -6.05 11.54
CA PRO A 450 -31.34 -6.82 12.68
C PRO A 450 -32.82 -6.68 13.04
N ASP A 451 -33.51 -5.60 12.62
CA ASP A 451 -34.90 -5.35 13.03
C ASP A 451 -35.68 -4.47 12.02
N ASP A 452 -36.87 -4.91 11.60
CA ASP A 452 -37.76 -4.14 10.72
C ASP A 452 -38.47 -3.01 11.48
N ASP A 453 -38.80 -3.19 12.76
CA ASP A 453 -39.49 -2.18 13.57
C ASP A 453 -38.59 -0.96 13.78
N LEU A 454 -37.31 -1.18 14.10
CA LEU A 454 -36.31 -0.11 14.20
C LEU A 454 -36.18 0.67 12.89
N ARG A 455 -36.30 0.02 11.74
CA ARG A 455 -36.21 0.68 10.43
C ARG A 455 -37.42 1.54 10.15
N GLU A 456 -38.62 1.09 10.52
CA GLU A 456 -39.81 1.93 10.49
C GLU A 456 -39.63 3.17 11.38
N ASP A 457 -39.05 3.00 12.57
CA ASP A 457 -38.72 4.11 13.46
C ASP A 457 -37.73 5.10 12.79
N LEU A 458 -36.61 4.62 12.24
CA LEU A 458 -35.64 5.47 11.52
C LEU A 458 -36.28 6.23 10.35
N GLU A 459 -37.15 5.58 9.57
CA GLU A 459 -37.87 6.21 8.47
C GLU A 459 -38.91 7.24 8.96
N SER A 460 -39.49 7.05 10.15
CA SER A 460 -40.45 7.98 10.76
C SER A 460 -39.85 9.36 11.06
N TYR A 461 -38.54 9.42 11.33
CA TYR A 461 -37.77 10.67 11.43
C TYR A 461 -37.54 11.35 10.08
N GLY A 462 -37.99 10.76 8.97
CA GLY A 462 -37.78 11.24 7.61
C GLY A 462 -36.36 11.01 7.11
N TRP A 463 -35.66 10.01 7.64
CA TRP A 463 -34.36 9.56 7.14
C TRP A 463 -34.55 8.54 6.02
N VAL A 464 -33.66 8.56 5.03
CA VAL A 464 -33.72 7.67 3.86
C VAL A 464 -32.82 6.47 4.09
N LEU A 465 -33.39 5.27 4.17
CA LEU A 465 -32.63 4.04 4.28
C LEU A 465 -32.16 3.56 2.90
N ARG A 466 -30.85 3.45 2.72
CA ARG A 466 -30.23 2.88 1.52
C ARG A 466 -29.70 1.49 1.85
N LYS A 467 -30.39 0.48 1.33
CA LYS A 467 -30.07 -0.93 1.57
C LYS A 467 -28.92 -1.40 0.67
N HIS A 468 -28.01 -2.18 1.23
CA HIS A 468 -26.90 -2.83 0.52
C HIS A 468 -26.93 -4.34 0.80
N PRO A 469 -26.64 -5.19 -0.19
CA PRO A 469 -26.49 -6.62 0.07
C PRO A 469 -25.34 -6.83 1.06
N LEU A 470 -25.42 -7.90 1.85
CA LEU A 470 -24.24 -8.36 2.60
C LEU A 470 -23.13 -8.65 1.59
N PRO A 471 -21.88 -8.23 1.85
CA PRO A 471 -20.76 -8.60 1.00
C PRO A 471 -20.71 -10.12 0.94
N ASP A 472 -20.66 -10.69 -0.28
CA ASP A 472 -20.38 -12.11 -0.45
C ASP A 472 -19.08 -12.43 0.32
N GLU A 473 -19.11 -13.43 1.20
CA GLU A 473 -17.97 -13.79 2.08
C GLU A 473 -16.62 -13.98 1.31
N GLU A 474 -16.67 -14.13 -0.01
CA GLU A 474 -15.53 -14.30 -0.92
C GLU A 474 -14.85 -12.98 -1.40
N GLU A 475 -15.51 -11.81 -1.34
CA GLU A 475 -14.90 -10.55 -1.82
C GLU A 475 -14.10 -9.80 -0.75
N ASP A 476 -14.55 -9.88 0.52
CA ASP A 476 -13.84 -9.31 1.66
C ASP A 476 -12.51 -10.05 1.92
N THR A 477 -12.46 -11.35 1.62
CA THR A 477 -11.20 -12.12 1.69
C THR A 477 -10.18 -11.59 0.70
N ARG A 478 -10.50 -11.21 -0.54
CA ARG A 478 -9.45 -10.93 -1.54
C ARG A 478 -8.65 -9.63 -1.29
N PHE A 479 -9.30 -8.57 -0.79
CA PHE A 479 -8.63 -7.30 -0.46
C PHE A 479 -8.19 -7.22 1.00
N SER A 480 -8.91 -7.87 1.94
CA SER A 480 -8.36 -8.10 3.28
C SER A 480 -7.14 -9.00 3.19
N ASP A 481 -7.09 -10.03 2.35
CA ASP A 481 -5.97 -10.97 2.25
C ASP A 481 -4.68 -10.30 1.79
N ILE A 482 -4.68 -9.34 0.87
CA ILE A 482 -3.43 -8.65 0.49
C ILE A 482 -2.98 -7.70 1.61
N ARG A 483 -3.92 -6.96 2.21
CA ARG A 483 -3.62 -6.01 3.30
C ARG A 483 -3.21 -6.76 4.57
N ASP A 484 -3.85 -7.87 4.85
CA ASP A 484 -3.62 -8.79 5.97
C ASP A 484 -2.43 -9.69 5.71
N GLU A 485 -2.07 -10.03 4.48
CA GLU A 485 -0.84 -10.74 4.18
C GLU A 485 0.37 -9.82 4.38
N ILE A 486 0.25 -8.54 4.01
CA ILE A 486 1.24 -7.51 4.36
C ILE A 486 1.29 -7.34 5.89
N ARG A 487 0.12 -7.25 6.56
CA ARG A 487 0.04 -7.10 8.01
C ARG A 487 0.58 -8.32 8.76
N ARG A 488 0.24 -9.54 8.34
CA ARG A 488 0.72 -10.84 8.86
C ARG A 488 2.22 -11.01 8.60
N SER A 489 2.73 -10.59 7.45
CA SER A 489 4.17 -10.64 7.15
C SER A 489 4.96 -9.67 8.04
N LEU A 490 4.42 -8.48 8.31
CA LEU A 490 4.98 -7.53 9.26
C LEU A 490 4.92 -8.08 10.70
N TYR A 491 3.78 -8.64 11.13
CA TYR A 491 3.63 -9.24 12.47
C TYR A 491 4.53 -10.46 12.68
N ALA A 492 4.70 -11.33 11.68
CA ALA A 492 5.60 -12.47 11.76
C ALA A 492 7.07 -12.03 11.89
N HIS A 493 7.47 -11.00 11.16
CA HIS A 493 8.82 -10.43 11.26
C HIS A 493 9.12 -9.83 12.64
N TYR A 494 8.14 -9.15 13.27
CA TYR A 494 8.30 -8.62 14.63
C TYR A 494 8.34 -9.72 15.72
N LEU A 495 7.65 -10.84 15.52
CA LEU A 495 7.62 -11.95 16.47
C LEU A 495 8.90 -12.81 16.43
N ASP A 496 9.51 -13.00 15.26
CA ASP A 496 10.75 -13.79 15.12
C ASP A 496 12.01 -13.06 15.66
N PHE A 497 11.98 -11.74 15.83
CA PHE A 497 13.08 -10.97 16.44
C PHE A 497 12.96 -10.78 17.96
N SER A 498 11.82 -11.17 18.55
CA SER A 498 11.56 -11.03 20.00
C SER A 498 11.71 -12.33 20.81
N SER A 499 12.20 -13.40 20.17
CA SER A 499 12.64 -14.67 20.76
C SER A 499 14.09 -14.95 20.43
#